data_AF-A0A444UVU4-F1
#
_entry.id   AF-A0A444UVU4-F1
#
_cell.length_a   1.000
_cell.length_b   1.000
_cell.length_c   1.000
_cell.angle_alpha   90.00
_cell.angle_beta   90.00
_cell.angle_gamma   90.00
#
_symmetry.space_group_name_H-M   'P 1'
#
loop_
_entity.id
_entity.type
_entity.pdbx_description
1 polymer ?
#
loop_
_entity_poly.entity_id
_entity_poly.type
_entity_poly.pdbx_seq_one_letter_code
_entity_poly.pdbx_strand_id
1 'polypeptide(L)'
;MTWSHNNFVAILDLPEGEHQYKFYVDGQWTHDPSEPVVTNQLGTVNNVIQVKKTDFEVFDALMVDSQKCSDMSDLSSSPPGPYLQDAYISKPDERFKAPPILPPHLLQVILNKDTGISCDPALLPEPNHVMLNHLYALSIKDGVMVLSATHRYKKKYVTTLLYKPI
;
A
#
# COMPACT_ATOMS: atom_id res chain seq x y z
N MET A 1 8.49 35.06 13.18
CA MET A 1 8.86 33.66 12.89
C MET A 1 9.75 33.17 14.01
N THR A 2 9.55 31.93 14.45
CA THR A 2 10.48 31.24 15.33
C THR A 2 11.55 30.56 14.48
N TRP A 3 12.79 30.61 14.94
CA TRP A 3 13.94 30.02 14.25
C TRP A 3 14.30 28.68 14.90
N SER A 4 14.62 27.71 14.07
CA SER A 4 15.22 26.41 14.42
C SER A 4 16.53 26.24 13.64
N HIS A 5 17.25 25.13 13.80
CA HIS A 5 18.57 24.93 13.16
C HIS A 5 18.64 25.36 11.67
N ASN A 6 17.64 24.98 10.85
CA ASN A 6 17.59 25.33 9.42
C ASN A 6 16.26 25.95 8.95
N ASN A 7 15.23 26.01 9.80
CA ASN A 7 13.88 26.43 9.37
C ASN A 7 13.41 27.66 10.14
N PHE A 8 12.75 28.58 9.43
CA PHE A 8 11.97 29.68 10.00
C PHE A 8 10.48 29.37 9.83
N VAL A 9 9.72 29.36 10.92
CA VAL A 9 8.29 28.95 10.89
C VAL A 9 7.42 29.96 11.62
N ALA A 10 6.18 30.11 11.16
CA ALA A 10 5.09 30.74 11.89
C ALA A 10 3.80 29.98 11.57
N ILE A 11 3.00 29.70 12.60
CA ILE A 11 1.67 29.09 12.45
C ILE A 11 0.65 30.20 12.71
N LEU A 12 -0.24 30.42 11.75
CA LEU A 12 -1.25 31.48 11.77
C LEU A 12 -2.60 30.85 11.44
N ASP A 13 -3.62 31.20 12.22
CA ASP A 13 -5.00 30.83 11.91
C ASP A 13 -5.51 31.74 10.80
N LEU A 14 -5.73 31.16 9.62
CA LEU A 14 -6.26 31.86 8.44
C LEU A 14 -7.63 31.28 8.08
N PRO A 15 -8.61 32.12 7.69
CA PRO A 15 -9.88 31.63 7.17
C PRO A 15 -9.65 30.91 5.82
N GLU A 16 -10.62 30.08 5.43
CA GLU A 16 -10.61 29.46 4.09
C GLU A 16 -10.57 30.52 2.99
N GLY A 17 -9.77 30.27 1.96
CA GLY A 17 -9.60 31.18 0.85
C GLY A 17 -8.19 31.19 0.29
N GLU A 18 -8.00 32.06 -0.70
CA GLU A 18 -6.70 32.36 -1.28
C GLU A 18 -6.00 33.43 -0.44
N HIS A 19 -4.74 33.18 -0.07
CA HIS A 19 -3.92 34.12 0.70
C HIS A 19 -2.60 34.35 0.00
N GLN A 20 -2.23 35.63 -0.18
CA GLN A 20 -0.94 36.01 -0.73
C GLN A 20 0.00 36.42 0.40
N TYR A 21 1.25 35.95 0.33
CA TYR A 21 2.26 36.25 1.33
C TYR A 21 3.63 36.50 0.70
N LYS A 22 4.52 37.12 1.48
CA LYS A 22 5.88 37.45 1.07
C LYS A 22 6.81 37.44 2.27
N PHE A 23 8.07 37.09 2.03
CA PHE A 23 9.09 37.06 3.08
C PHE A 23 9.94 38.34 3.05
N TYR A 24 10.29 38.82 4.24
CA TYR A 24 11.27 39.90 4.40
C TYR A 24 12.49 39.33 5.11
N VAL A 25 13.56 39.10 4.35
CA VAL A 25 14.77 38.41 4.80
C VAL A 25 15.96 39.36 4.60
N ASP A 26 16.73 39.60 5.65
CA ASP A 26 17.94 40.43 5.62
C ASP A 26 17.73 41.83 5.00
N GLY A 27 16.57 42.43 5.24
CA GLY A 27 16.24 43.76 4.72
C GLY A 27 15.72 43.76 3.27
N GLN A 28 15.48 42.60 2.68
CA GLN A 28 15.02 42.45 1.30
C GLN A 28 13.72 41.66 1.21
N TRP A 29 12.81 42.11 0.33
CA TRP A 29 11.58 41.41 0.03
C TRP A 29 11.85 40.26 -0.96
N THR A 30 11.55 39.03 -0.55
CA THR A 30 11.76 37.81 -1.33
C THR A 30 10.55 36.88 -1.28
N HIS A 31 10.54 35.84 -2.11
CA HIS A 31 9.51 34.80 -2.16
C HIS A 31 10.18 33.41 -2.17
N ASP A 32 9.43 32.38 -1.82
CA ASP A 32 9.87 30.98 -1.90
C ASP A 32 9.71 30.48 -3.35
N PRO A 33 10.79 30.03 -4.02
CA PRO A 33 10.73 29.54 -5.40
C PRO A 33 10.09 28.14 -5.55
N SER A 34 9.90 27.40 -4.45
CA SER A 34 9.28 26.06 -4.48
C SER A 34 7.75 26.11 -4.41
N GLU A 35 7.20 27.22 -3.96
CA GLU A 35 5.76 27.42 -3.77
C GLU A 35 5.13 28.23 -4.93
N PRO A 36 3.83 28.07 -5.20
CA PRO A 36 3.13 28.84 -6.22
C PRO A 36 3.23 30.36 -5.99
N VAL A 37 3.26 31.13 -7.08
CA VAL A 37 3.35 32.60 -7.05
C VAL A 37 2.28 33.27 -7.90
N VAL A 38 1.93 34.50 -7.53
CA VAL A 38 1.05 35.39 -8.29
C VAL A 38 1.69 36.79 -8.40
N THR A 39 1.50 37.44 -9.54
CA THR A 39 1.98 38.82 -9.76
C THR A 39 0.82 39.79 -9.53
N ASN A 40 0.98 40.70 -8.57
CA ASN A 40 -0.04 41.69 -8.25
C ASN A 40 -0.07 42.81 -9.32
N GLN A 41 -1.12 43.63 -9.33
CA GLN A 41 -1.34 44.72 -10.29
C GLN A 41 -0.22 45.78 -10.29
N LEU A 42 0.53 45.88 -9.20
CA LEU A 42 1.69 46.76 -9.03
C LEU A 42 3.01 46.14 -9.52
N GLY A 43 2.97 44.95 -10.14
CA GLY A 43 4.14 44.24 -10.67
C GLY A 43 4.95 43.46 -9.63
N THR A 44 4.50 43.38 -8.38
CA THR A 44 5.19 42.64 -7.32
C THR A 44 4.79 41.17 -7.31
N VAL A 45 5.79 40.27 -7.20
CA VAL A 45 5.58 38.82 -7.04
C VAL A 45 5.41 38.46 -5.57
N ASN A 46 4.35 37.70 -5.27
CA ASN A 46 4.03 37.14 -3.95
C ASN A 46 3.81 35.63 -4.08
N ASN A 47 4.09 34.85 -3.03
CA ASN A 47 3.61 33.48 -2.96
C ASN A 47 2.10 33.45 -2.71
N VAL A 48 1.44 32.39 -3.16
CA VAL A 48 0.00 32.18 -2.96
C VAL A 48 -0.27 30.78 -2.40
N ILE A 49 -1.13 30.73 -1.38
CA ILE A 49 -1.61 29.48 -0.79
C ILE A 49 -3.14 29.46 -0.79
N GLN A 50 -3.73 28.29 -1.04
CA GLN A 50 -5.16 28.06 -0.96
C GLN A 50 -5.47 27.24 0.30
N VAL A 51 -6.17 27.84 1.25
CA VAL A 51 -6.66 27.14 2.45
C VAL A 51 -8.05 26.60 2.16
N LYS A 52 -8.22 25.27 2.18
CA LYS A 52 -9.50 24.58 1.92
C LYS A 52 -10.02 23.90 3.18
N LYS A 53 -11.32 23.64 3.23
CA LYS A 53 -11.96 22.81 4.27
C LYS A 53 -11.28 21.46 4.46
N THR A 54 -10.92 20.83 3.35
CA THR A 54 -10.31 19.51 3.32
C THR A 54 -8.96 19.46 4.02
N ASP A 55 -8.27 20.60 4.13
CA ASP A 55 -6.93 20.65 4.72
C ASP A 55 -6.97 20.56 6.26
N PHE A 56 -8.14 20.75 6.88
CA PHE A 56 -8.33 20.64 8.32
C PHE A 56 -8.70 19.21 8.77
N GLU A 57 -9.33 18.42 7.90
CA GLU A 57 -9.72 17.04 8.19
C GLU A 57 -8.72 16.07 7.56
N VAL A 58 -8.03 15.30 8.40
CA VAL A 58 -6.89 14.46 7.98
C VAL A 58 -7.26 13.49 6.86
N PHE A 59 -8.45 12.86 6.94
CA PHE A 59 -8.89 11.92 5.92
C PHE A 59 -9.20 12.60 4.59
N ASP A 60 -9.75 13.81 4.63
CA ASP A 60 -10.08 14.57 3.43
C ASP A 60 -8.80 15.10 2.77
N ALA A 61 -7.83 15.59 3.55
CA ALA A 61 -6.52 16.00 3.08
C ALA A 61 -5.80 14.83 2.38
N LEU A 62 -5.76 13.66 3.03
CA LEU A 62 -5.15 12.45 2.47
C LEU A 62 -5.87 11.98 1.19
N MET A 63 -7.20 12.09 1.14
CA MET A 63 -7.96 11.75 -0.05
C MET A 63 -7.61 12.66 -1.23
N VAL A 64 -7.57 13.98 -1.01
CA VAL A 64 -7.19 14.97 -2.04
C VAL A 64 -5.76 14.73 -2.53
N ASP A 65 -4.82 14.44 -1.62
CA ASP A 65 -3.43 14.19 -2.00
C ASP A 65 -3.24 12.86 -2.72
N SER A 66 -4.01 11.83 -2.33
CA SER A 66 -4.00 10.55 -3.06
C SER A 66 -4.42 10.71 -4.51
N GLN A 67 -5.42 11.58 -4.78
CA GLN A 67 -5.90 11.90 -6.13
C GLN A 67 -4.87 12.67 -6.97
N LYS A 68 -4.06 13.54 -6.36
CA LYS A 68 -2.99 14.26 -7.07
C LYS A 68 -1.86 13.34 -7.52
N CYS A 69 -1.58 12.29 -6.76
CA CYS A 69 -0.52 11.33 -7.06
C CYS A 69 -0.93 10.22 -8.02
N SER A 70 -2.23 10.03 -8.24
CA SER A 70 -2.77 8.93 -9.03
C SER A 70 -3.35 9.41 -10.36
N ASP A 71 -2.83 8.86 -11.46
CA ASP A 71 -3.70 8.46 -12.56
C ASP A 71 -4.72 7.45 -11.97
N MET A 72 -5.86 7.95 -11.47
CA MET A 72 -6.86 7.26 -10.62
C MET A 72 -7.52 6.02 -11.25
N SER A 73 -7.09 5.58 -12.44
CA SER A 73 -7.72 4.47 -13.15
C SER A 73 -7.36 3.07 -12.61
N ASP A 74 -6.31 2.94 -11.79
CA ASP A 74 -5.74 1.64 -11.44
C ASP A 74 -5.83 1.22 -9.96
N LEU A 75 -6.36 2.07 -9.06
CA LEU A 75 -6.22 1.84 -7.61
C LEU A 75 -7.31 1.01 -6.93
N SER A 76 -8.41 0.65 -7.61
CA SER A 76 -9.49 -0.09 -6.96
C SER A 76 -9.46 -1.60 -7.18
N SER A 77 -8.64 -2.12 -8.09
CA SER A 77 -8.52 -3.55 -8.33
C SER A 77 -7.05 -3.99 -8.30
N SER A 78 -6.77 -5.03 -7.52
CA SER A 78 -5.58 -5.85 -7.69
C SER A 78 -6.01 -7.14 -8.38
N PRO A 79 -5.61 -7.38 -9.64
CA PRO A 79 -4.71 -6.58 -10.46
C PRO A 79 -5.36 -5.29 -11.05
N PRO A 80 -4.57 -4.24 -11.33
CA PRO A 80 -5.06 -3.05 -12.02
C PRO A 80 -5.56 -3.40 -13.43
N GLY A 81 -6.67 -2.79 -13.83
CA GLY A 81 -7.34 -3.07 -15.10
C GLY A 81 -8.32 -4.26 -15.09
N PRO A 82 -9.05 -4.48 -16.19
CA PRO A 82 -10.01 -5.58 -16.32
C PRO A 82 -9.30 -6.93 -16.45
N TYR A 83 -9.99 -8.01 -16.04
CA TYR A 83 -9.54 -9.37 -16.33
C TYR A 83 -9.66 -9.66 -17.82
N LEU A 84 -8.54 -10.00 -18.45
CA LEU A 84 -8.45 -10.37 -19.87
C LEU A 84 -8.20 -11.88 -20.01
N GLN A 85 -8.62 -12.45 -21.15
CA GLN A 85 -8.33 -13.85 -21.51
C GLN A 85 -7.12 -13.98 -22.43
N ASP A 86 -6.68 -12.87 -23.03
CA ASP A 86 -5.53 -12.86 -23.92
C ASP A 86 -4.25 -13.19 -23.14
N ALA A 87 -3.38 -13.99 -23.76
CA ALA A 87 -2.10 -14.34 -23.16
C ALA A 87 -1.21 -13.10 -23.01
N TYR A 88 -0.52 -13.00 -21.87
CA TYR A 88 0.44 -11.92 -21.64
C TYR A 88 1.61 -12.03 -22.63
N ILE A 89 1.90 -10.94 -23.35
CA ILE A 89 3.02 -10.84 -24.27
C ILE A 89 4.21 -10.24 -23.53
N SER A 90 5.28 -11.03 -23.35
CA SER A 90 6.49 -10.58 -22.65
C SER A 90 7.15 -9.39 -23.37
N LYS A 91 7.25 -8.26 -22.67
CA LYS A 91 7.95 -7.06 -23.15
C LYS A 91 9.46 -7.31 -23.21
N PRO A 92 10.20 -6.70 -24.15
CA PRO A 92 11.64 -6.88 -24.27
C PRO A 92 12.40 -6.50 -22.99
N ASP A 93 11.97 -5.46 -22.27
CA ASP A 93 12.57 -5.02 -20.99
C ASP A 93 12.33 -5.97 -19.81
N GLU A 94 11.37 -6.89 -19.92
CA GLU A 94 11.03 -7.86 -18.86
C GLU A 94 11.72 -9.21 -19.07
N ARG A 95 12.27 -9.46 -20.26
CA ARG A 95 12.92 -10.76 -20.60
C ARG A 95 14.08 -11.12 -19.69
N PHE A 96 14.67 -10.14 -19.01
CA PHE A 96 15.83 -10.33 -18.13
C PHE A 96 15.47 -10.30 -16.64
N LYS A 97 14.20 -10.14 -16.28
CA LYS A 97 13.76 -10.19 -14.89
C LYS A 97 13.49 -11.64 -14.50
N ALA A 98 14.36 -12.21 -13.66
CA ALA A 98 14.12 -13.51 -13.06
C ALA A 98 12.86 -13.45 -12.17
N PRO A 99 12.08 -14.56 -12.08
CA PRO A 99 10.97 -14.62 -11.14
C PRO A 99 11.48 -14.45 -9.70
N PRO A 100 10.64 -13.93 -8.79
CA PRO A 100 11.03 -13.76 -7.40
C PRO A 100 11.38 -15.13 -6.77
N ILE A 101 12.37 -15.11 -5.89
CA ILE A 101 12.78 -16.29 -5.14
C ILE A 101 11.63 -16.73 -4.22
N LEU A 102 11.39 -18.05 -4.14
CA LEU A 102 10.37 -18.62 -3.26
C LEU A 102 10.64 -18.23 -1.79
N PRO A 103 9.69 -17.56 -1.11
CA PRO A 103 9.85 -17.27 0.31
C PRO A 103 9.96 -18.56 1.13
N PRO A 104 10.99 -18.73 1.98
CA PRO A 104 11.23 -19.98 2.71
C PRO A 104 10.10 -20.35 3.68
N HIS A 105 9.28 -19.37 4.10
CA HIS A 105 8.10 -19.57 4.94
C HIS A 105 7.09 -20.55 4.32
N LEU A 106 6.95 -20.56 2.99
CA LEU A 106 6.00 -21.44 2.30
C LEU A 106 6.42 -22.91 2.34
N LEU A 107 7.70 -23.19 2.63
CA LEU A 107 8.23 -24.55 2.78
C LEU A 107 7.89 -25.16 4.15
N GLN A 108 7.42 -24.36 5.11
CA GLN A 108 7.11 -24.84 6.47
C GLN A 108 5.70 -25.44 6.57
N VAL A 109 5.44 -26.54 5.85
CA VAL A 109 4.11 -27.17 5.76
C VAL A 109 3.59 -27.56 7.15
N ILE A 110 2.44 -26.99 7.56
CA ILE A 110 1.86 -27.20 8.90
C ILE A 110 1.45 -28.65 9.15
N LEU A 111 1.00 -29.35 8.10
CA LEU A 111 0.58 -30.75 8.18
C LEU A 111 1.75 -31.74 8.26
N ASN A 112 2.98 -31.30 7.97
CA ASN A 112 4.18 -32.12 8.09
C ASN A 112 4.87 -31.95 9.46
N LYS A 113 4.29 -31.16 10.36
CA LYS A 113 4.82 -30.97 11.71
C LYS A 113 4.21 -32.01 12.64
N ASP A 114 5.05 -32.66 13.42
CA ASP A 114 4.60 -33.56 14.47
C ASP A 114 3.89 -32.76 15.58
N THR A 115 2.67 -33.18 15.91
CA THR A 115 1.95 -32.73 17.09
C THR A 115 2.31 -33.64 18.26
N GLY A 116 2.44 -33.09 19.47
CA GLY A 116 2.77 -33.87 20.66
C GLY A 116 1.74 -34.99 20.90
N ILE A 117 2.19 -36.17 21.33
CA ILE A 117 1.34 -37.36 21.50
C ILE A 117 0.20 -37.15 22.53
N SER A 118 0.31 -36.13 23.38
CA SER A 118 -0.65 -35.81 24.44
C SER A 118 -1.80 -34.88 24.04
N CYS A 119 -1.81 -34.30 22.83
CA CYS A 119 -2.88 -33.40 22.39
C CYS A 119 -3.89 -34.09 21.44
N ASP A 120 -5.05 -33.46 21.29
CA ASP A 120 -6.10 -33.89 20.35
C ASP A 120 -5.53 -33.92 18.90
N PRO A 121 -5.65 -35.04 18.16
CA PRO A 121 -5.15 -35.18 16.79
C PRO A 121 -5.71 -34.16 15.78
N ALA A 122 -6.86 -33.54 16.06
CA ALA A 122 -7.44 -32.50 15.20
C ALA A 122 -6.81 -31.11 15.42
N LEU A 123 -5.99 -30.94 16.47
CA LEU A 123 -5.34 -29.68 16.78
C LEU A 123 -4.02 -29.54 16.02
N LEU A 124 -3.85 -28.39 15.38
CA LEU A 124 -2.63 -27.99 14.71
C LEU A 124 -1.97 -26.81 15.44
N PRO A 125 -0.65 -26.62 15.32
CA PRO A 125 0.02 -25.44 15.86
C PRO A 125 -0.48 -24.16 15.16
N GLU A 126 -0.21 -22.99 15.76
CA GLU A 126 -0.57 -21.72 15.13
C GLU A 126 0.21 -21.52 13.81
N PRO A 127 -0.48 -21.29 12.67
CA PRO A 127 0.18 -21.05 11.39
C PRO A 127 0.77 -19.63 11.31
N ASN A 128 1.80 -19.46 10.49
CA ASN A 128 2.26 -18.12 10.11
C ASN A 128 1.25 -17.48 9.15
N HIS A 129 0.92 -16.20 9.32
CA HIS A 129 -0.06 -15.50 8.47
C HIS A 129 0.29 -15.53 6.97
N VAL A 130 1.58 -15.62 6.62
CA VAL A 130 2.07 -15.64 5.23
C VAL A 130 1.73 -16.95 4.49
N MET A 131 1.53 -18.07 5.19
CA MET A 131 1.17 -19.34 4.53
C MET A 131 -0.33 -19.51 4.32
N LEU A 132 -1.16 -18.61 4.85
CA LEU A 132 -2.61 -18.69 4.71
C LEU A 132 -3.00 -18.46 3.25
N ASN A 133 -4.05 -19.14 2.81
CA ASN A 133 -4.55 -19.12 1.43
C ASN A 133 -3.58 -19.71 0.37
N HIS A 134 -2.46 -20.31 0.79
CA HIS A 134 -1.59 -21.08 -0.12
C HIS A 134 -2.05 -22.54 -0.22
N LEU A 135 -2.02 -23.07 -1.43
CA LEU A 135 -2.39 -24.45 -1.73
C LEU A 135 -1.20 -25.38 -1.46
N TYR A 136 -1.43 -26.41 -0.65
CA TYR A 136 -0.52 -27.53 -0.44
C TYR A 136 -1.16 -28.79 -1.00
N ALA A 137 -0.41 -29.57 -1.75
CA ALA A 137 -0.89 -30.79 -2.38
C ALA A 137 0.05 -31.96 -2.06
N LEU A 138 -0.52 -33.15 -1.88
CA LEU A 138 0.24 -34.39 -1.89
C LEU A 138 0.38 -34.89 -3.33
N SER A 139 1.45 -35.66 -3.59
CA SER A 139 1.57 -36.39 -4.84
C SER A 139 0.38 -37.34 -4.99
N ILE A 140 -0.24 -37.30 -6.18
CA ILE A 140 -1.38 -38.14 -6.53
C ILE A 140 -0.98 -39.61 -6.40
N LYS A 141 -1.82 -40.39 -5.73
CA LYS A 141 -1.68 -41.85 -5.58
C LYS A 141 -3.04 -42.51 -5.73
N ASP A 142 -3.08 -43.68 -6.35
CA ASP A 142 -4.29 -44.51 -6.51
C ASP A 142 -5.49 -43.78 -7.14
N GLY A 143 -5.22 -42.86 -8.08
CA GLY A 143 -6.26 -42.09 -8.77
C GLY A 143 -6.92 -41.00 -7.91
N VAL A 144 -6.37 -40.68 -6.73
CA VAL A 144 -6.90 -39.66 -5.83
C VAL A 144 -5.93 -38.50 -5.70
N MET A 145 -6.44 -37.29 -5.90
CA MET A 145 -5.77 -36.03 -5.59
C MET A 145 -6.13 -35.58 -4.18
N VAL A 146 -5.13 -35.17 -3.41
CA VAL A 146 -5.32 -34.59 -2.07
C VAL A 146 -4.79 -33.16 -2.06
N LEU A 147 -5.70 -32.23 -1.80
CA LEU A 147 -5.42 -30.80 -1.71
C LEU A 147 -5.68 -30.31 -0.29
N SER A 148 -4.93 -29.32 0.14
CA SER A 148 -5.12 -28.68 1.43
C SER A 148 -4.80 -27.19 1.39
N ALA A 149 -5.48 -26.43 2.24
CA ALA A 149 -5.22 -25.02 2.43
C ALA A 149 -5.65 -24.58 3.83
N THR A 150 -4.91 -23.64 4.41
CA THR A 150 -5.22 -23.06 5.72
C THR A 150 -5.87 -21.70 5.54
N HIS A 151 -7.08 -21.54 6.09
CA HIS A 151 -7.85 -20.31 6.02
C HIS A 151 -8.09 -19.74 7.42
N ARG A 152 -8.18 -18.42 7.51
CA ARG A 152 -8.53 -17.72 8.75
C ARG A 152 -10.02 -17.41 8.79
N TYR A 153 -10.69 -17.84 9.85
CA TYR A 153 -12.06 -17.44 10.18
C TYR A 153 -12.05 -16.61 11.47
N LYS A 154 -12.26 -15.29 11.34
CA LYS A 154 -12.11 -14.32 12.43
C LYS A 154 -10.70 -14.42 13.06
N LYS A 155 -10.62 -14.92 14.29
CA LYS A 155 -9.38 -15.13 15.07
C LYS A 155 -8.96 -16.60 15.15
N LYS A 156 -9.57 -17.48 14.36
CA LYS A 156 -9.26 -18.93 14.33
C LYS A 156 -8.74 -19.33 12.96
N TYR A 157 -8.01 -20.44 12.92
CA TYR A 157 -7.45 -21.01 11.70
C TYR A 157 -8.02 -22.41 11.46
N VAL A 158 -8.32 -22.72 10.21
CA VAL A 158 -8.86 -24.02 9.80
C VAL A 158 -8.06 -24.51 8.59
N THR A 159 -7.44 -25.68 8.73
CA THR A 159 -6.79 -26.38 7.62
C THR A 159 -7.77 -27.38 7.05
N THR A 160 -8.22 -27.16 5.82
CA THR A 160 -9.18 -28.05 5.15
C THR A 160 -8.42 -28.98 4.20
N LEU A 161 -8.77 -30.26 4.19
CA LEU A 161 -8.26 -31.25 3.25
C LEU A 161 -9.40 -31.69 2.31
N LEU A 162 -9.13 -31.75 1.02
CA LEU A 162 -10.05 -32.22 -0.02
C LEU A 162 -9.44 -33.42 -0.73
N TYR A 163 -10.16 -34.55 -0.67
CA TYR A 163 -9.86 -35.76 -1.43
C TYR A 163 -10.78 -35.79 -2.64
N LYS A 164 -10.20 -35.79 -3.85
CA LYS A 164 -10.95 -35.79 -5.10
C LYS A 164 -10.41 -36.84 -6.07
N PRO A 165 -11.23 -37.80 -6.53
CA PRO A 165 -10.85 -38.72 -7.60
C PRO A 165 -10.55 -37.96 -8.90
N ILE A 166 -9.62 -38.50 -9.69
CA ILE A 166 -9.22 -37.96 -11.00
C ILE A 166 -9.92 -38.70 -12.13
#